data_AF-A0A0J9X9Z9-F1
#
_entry.id   AF-A0A0J9X9Z9-F1
#
_cell.length_a   1.000
_cell.length_b   1.000
_cell.length_c   1.000
_cell.angle_alpha   90.00
_cell.angle_beta   90.00
_cell.angle_gamma   90.00
#
_symmetry.space_group_name_H-M   'P 1'
#
loop_
_entity.id
_entity.type
_entity.pdbx_description
1 polymer ?
#
loop_
_entity_poly.entity_id
_entity_poly.type
_entity_poly.pdbx_seq_one_letter_code
_entity_poly.pdbx_strand_id
1 'polypeptide(L)'
;MSDSISYLNLAFLTFSATLQTICLCLVGFIAAKSGVLPKKAQKYLSQLNMKVFTPSLIFIKLASKLSLSALTDLSVIPVFFAFSTLVAYGAARLTSRVFAFPRRESNFVIAMSVFGNTSSLPVPIVLALATTLPGLKWSKIVGDNIEDIASRSILYLVVYQQLALILRWSWGYNTLLSKEGESPSQDIIEAKTAYQSHRSYSSTSSSSSDEDLEAAVPVDTKVLTNVSCKETQPLLATNYNSYTSPATNIPFKNDFIETTDTKPSAVYSAWEWFMGVMNPPLWSVAASLLVALTPALKYQLITHTDGFLCQNVTGSIRQLANSAVPLILINLGASLMPSDDPENETRSAHPTELIVGSLISRIFLPSVIILPSVALAAKYLPLSSILTDPVFILVAFILTITPPAVQISQICQINKVFEREMAGILFWGYVVIVLPVIIGAVLLASQVILWVN
;
A
#
# COMPACT_ATOMS: atom_id res chain seq x y z
N MET A 1 13.65 -0.94 -43.20
CA MET A 1 12.18 -0.95 -43.09
C MET A 1 11.83 -0.11 -41.87
N SER A 2 11.27 1.07 -42.10
CA SER A 2 10.79 1.94 -41.03
C SER A 2 9.54 1.29 -40.43
N ASP A 3 9.70 0.53 -39.36
CA ASP A 3 8.55 0.16 -38.53
C ASP A 3 8.03 1.45 -37.91
N SER A 4 7.02 2.02 -38.58
CA SER A 4 6.26 3.15 -38.08
C SER A 4 5.83 2.82 -36.66
N ILE A 5 6.17 3.69 -35.70
CA ILE A 5 5.65 3.61 -34.33
C ILE A 5 4.15 3.36 -34.44
N SER A 6 3.71 2.14 -34.14
CA SER A 6 2.28 1.84 -34.18
C SER A 6 1.69 2.43 -32.92
N TYR A 7 1.43 3.73 -32.95
CA TYR A 7 0.73 4.45 -31.89
C TYR A 7 -0.60 3.79 -31.57
N LEU A 8 -1.23 3.15 -32.58
CA LEU A 8 -2.39 2.30 -32.40
C LEU A 8 -2.09 1.06 -31.53
N ASN A 9 -0.95 0.39 -31.73
CA ASN A 9 -0.56 -0.73 -30.88
C ASN A 9 -0.22 -0.29 -29.44
N LEU A 10 0.47 0.84 -29.28
CA LEU A 10 0.76 1.40 -27.96
C LEU A 10 -0.53 1.84 -27.23
N ALA A 11 -1.43 2.50 -27.95
CA ALA A 11 -2.75 2.88 -27.46
C ALA A 11 -3.58 1.64 -27.12
N PHE A 12 -3.55 0.60 -27.95
CA PHE A 12 -4.25 -0.67 -27.70
C PHE A 12 -3.69 -1.40 -26.48
N LEU A 13 -2.37 -1.47 -26.31
CA LEU A 13 -1.74 -2.10 -25.15
C LEU A 13 -2.09 -1.35 -23.86
N THR A 14 -2.03 -0.02 -23.91
CA THR A 14 -2.41 0.85 -22.79
C THR A 14 -3.89 0.68 -22.47
N PHE A 15 -4.75 0.71 -23.49
CA PHE A 15 -6.19 0.48 -23.36
C PHE A 15 -6.50 -0.89 -22.76
N SER A 16 -5.89 -1.96 -23.26
CA SER A 16 -6.07 -3.33 -22.78
C SER A 16 -5.69 -3.47 -21.30
N ALA A 17 -4.54 -2.91 -20.89
CA ALA A 17 -4.11 -2.91 -19.49
C ALA A 17 -5.07 -2.13 -18.57
N THR A 18 -5.60 -1.00 -19.05
CA THR A 18 -6.61 -0.23 -18.31
C THR A 18 -7.94 -0.96 -18.24
N LEU A 19 -8.38 -1.60 -19.33
CA LEU A 19 -9.63 -2.34 -19.41
C LEU A 19 -9.63 -3.54 -18.45
N GLN A 20 -8.51 -4.26 -18.35
CA GLN A 20 -8.36 -5.33 -17.35
C GLN A 20 -8.61 -4.82 -15.92
N THR A 21 -8.07 -3.65 -15.59
CA THR A 21 -8.24 -3.02 -14.27
C THR A 21 -9.71 -2.63 -14.03
N ILE A 22 -10.37 -2.07 -15.06
CA ILE A 22 -11.79 -1.71 -15.01
C ILE A 22 -12.66 -2.96 -14.80
N CYS A 23 -12.41 -4.03 -15.54
CA CYS A 23 -13.15 -5.29 -15.41
C CYS A 23 -13.07 -5.85 -13.98
N LEU A 24 -11.88 -5.83 -13.36
CA LEU A 24 -11.71 -6.28 -11.97
C LEU A 24 -12.47 -5.41 -10.97
N CYS A 25 -12.46 -4.08 -11.17
CA CYS A 25 -13.26 -3.17 -10.35
C CYS A 25 -14.76 -3.39 -10.56
N LEU A 26 -15.20 -3.64 -11.79
CA LEU A 26 -16.61 -3.93 -12.10
C LEU A 26 -17.07 -5.22 -11.43
N VAL A 27 -16.25 -6.28 -11.43
CA VAL A 27 -16.53 -7.52 -10.69
C VAL A 27 -16.70 -7.24 -9.20
N GLY A 28 -15.82 -6.42 -8.61
CA GLY A 28 -15.96 -5.99 -7.22
C GLY A 28 -17.25 -5.23 -6.93
N PHE A 29 -17.63 -4.30 -7.82
CA PHE A 29 -18.88 -3.55 -7.71
C PHE A 29 -20.10 -4.46 -7.79
N ILE A 30 -20.12 -5.38 -8.76
CA ILE A 30 -21.19 -6.36 -8.91
C ILE A 30 -21.27 -7.26 -7.67
N ALA A 31 -20.13 -7.72 -7.14
CA ALA A 31 -20.08 -8.55 -5.93
C ALA A 31 -20.58 -7.82 -4.68
N ALA A 32 -20.33 -6.52 -4.55
CA ALA A 32 -20.92 -5.71 -3.49
C ALA A 32 -22.42 -5.53 -3.68
N LYS A 33 -22.86 -5.22 -4.91
CA LYS A 33 -24.27 -5.03 -5.26
C LYS A 33 -25.10 -6.30 -5.07
N SER A 34 -24.53 -7.47 -5.37
CA SER A 34 -25.18 -8.77 -5.18
C SER A 34 -25.13 -9.27 -3.73
N GLY A 35 -24.46 -8.56 -2.82
CA GLY A 35 -24.31 -8.95 -1.42
C GLY A 35 -23.25 -10.03 -1.15
N VAL A 36 -22.53 -10.50 -2.17
CA VAL A 36 -21.42 -11.46 -2.02
C VAL A 36 -20.26 -10.86 -1.21
N LEU A 37 -20.00 -9.56 -1.39
CA LEU A 37 -18.92 -8.84 -0.73
C LEU A 37 -19.46 -7.68 0.12
N PRO A 38 -20.08 -7.96 1.29
CA PRO A 38 -20.61 -6.93 2.18
C PRO A 38 -19.48 -6.08 2.80
N LYS A 39 -19.80 -4.88 3.31
CA LYS A 39 -18.80 -3.95 3.86
C LYS A 39 -17.89 -4.56 4.94
N LYS A 40 -18.44 -5.42 5.81
CA LYS A 40 -17.65 -6.16 6.81
C LYS A 40 -16.61 -7.09 6.15
N ALA A 41 -16.99 -7.78 5.07
CA ALA A 41 -16.08 -8.63 4.31
C ALA A 41 -15.03 -7.81 3.55
N GLN A 42 -15.39 -6.65 3.01
CA GLN A 42 -14.45 -5.70 2.40
C GLN A 42 -13.36 -5.27 3.40
N LYS A 43 -13.73 -5.02 4.66
CA LYS A 43 -12.77 -4.70 5.75
C LYS A 43 -11.80 -5.86 6.00
N TYR A 44 -12.30 -7.08 6.18
CA TYR A 44 -11.43 -8.24 6.39
C TYR A 44 -10.52 -8.50 5.18
N LEU A 45 -11.03 -8.31 3.97
CA LEU A 45 -10.25 -8.46 2.75
C LEU A 45 -9.11 -7.44 2.67
N SER A 46 -9.39 -6.18 3.02
CA SER A 46 -8.39 -5.12 3.11
C SER A 46 -7.30 -5.44 4.15
N GLN A 47 -7.70 -5.90 5.34
CA GLN A 47 -6.76 -6.30 6.40
C GLN A 47 -5.90 -7.49 6.00
N LEU A 48 -6.48 -8.51 5.37
CA LEU A 48 -5.75 -9.68 4.88
C LEU A 48 -4.74 -9.27 3.80
N ASN A 49 -5.14 -8.36 2.92
CA ASN A 49 -4.24 -7.81 1.92
C ASN A 49 -3.09 -6.99 2.53
N MET A 50 -3.35 -6.22 3.58
CA MET A 50 -2.30 -5.48 4.32
C MET A 50 -1.32 -6.41 5.04
N LYS A 51 -1.81 -7.45 5.71
CA LYS A 51 -0.99 -8.31 6.57
C LYS A 51 -0.27 -9.43 5.83
N VAL A 52 -0.81 -9.87 4.69
CA VAL A 52 -0.32 -11.07 3.99
C VAL A 52 0.05 -10.74 2.54
N PHE A 53 -0.94 -10.45 1.69
CA PHE A 53 -0.73 -10.40 0.24
C PHE A 53 0.21 -9.27 -0.21
N THR A 54 0.08 -8.07 0.37
CA THR A 54 0.94 -6.93 0.06
C THR A 54 2.38 -7.14 0.53
N PRO A 55 2.63 -7.59 1.78
CA PRO A 55 3.95 -8.05 2.19
C PRO A 55 4.53 -9.12 1.25
N SER A 56 3.76 -10.13 0.86
CA SER A 56 4.25 -11.15 -0.10
C SER A 56 4.61 -10.55 -1.46
N LEU A 57 3.78 -9.64 -1.98
CA LEU A 57 4.02 -8.93 -3.24
C LEU A 57 5.30 -8.11 -3.19
N ILE A 58 5.50 -7.35 -2.10
CA ILE A 58 6.70 -6.54 -1.88
C ILE A 58 7.92 -7.46 -1.81
N PHE A 59 7.84 -8.54 -1.02
CA PHE A 59 8.97 -9.45 -0.82
C PHE A 59 9.46 -10.03 -2.14
N ILE A 60 8.54 -10.63 -2.91
CA ILE A 60 8.87 -11.28 -4.18
C ILE A 60 9.39 -10.27 -5.20
N LYS A 61 8.77 -9.09 -5.29
CA LYS A 61 9.18 -8.05 -6.24
C LYS A 61 10.53 -7.43 -5.89
N LEU A 62 10.82 -7.25 -4.60
CA LEU A 62 12.04 -6.59 -4.15
C LEU A 62 13.22 -7.58 -4.11
N ALA A 63 13.04 -8.76 -3.51
CA ALA A 63 14.12 -9.75 -3.37
C ALA A 63 14.65 -10.25 -4.72
N SER A 64 13.79 -10.33 -5.74
CA SER A 64 14.17 -10.79 -7.09
C SER A 64 14.85 -9.74 -7.95
N LYS A 65 14.73 -8.45 -7.62
CA LYS A 65 15.15 -7.36 -8.51
C LYS A 65 16.32 -6.52 -7.98
N LEU A 66 16.70 -6.66 -6.70
CA LEU A 66 17.79 -5.89 -6.12
C LEU A 66 19.16 -6.58 -6.34
N SER A 67 20.12 -5.87 -6.92
CA SER A 67 21.56 -6.20 -6.88
C SER A 67 22.32 -5.01 -6.26
N LEU A 68 23.21 -5.28 -5.30
CA LEU A 68 24.03 -4.25 -4.64
C LEU A 68 24.90 -3.45 -5.61
N SER A 69 25.40 -4.11 -6.65
CA SER A 69 26.26 -3.49 -7.67
C SER A 69 25.54 -2.38 -8.45
N ALA A 70 24.21 -2.42 -8.54
CA ALA A 70 23.46 -1.39 -9.25
C ALA A 70 23.08 -0.18 -8.38
N LEU A 71 23.21 -0.25 -7.05
CA LEU A 71 22.77 0.84 -6.15
C LEU A 71 23.77 2.00 -6.08
N THR A 72 25.08 1.73 -6.18
CA THR A 72 26.12 2.77 -6.14
C THR A 72 26.28 3.49 -7.47
N ASP A 73 26.15 2.77 -8.58
CA ASP A 73 26.33 3.34 -9.92
C ASP A 73 25.11 4.14 -10.41
N LEU A 74 23.93 3.96 -9.78
CA LEU A 74 22.67 4.62 -10.13
C LEU A 74 22.27 5.76 -9.17
N SER A 75 23.22 6.46 -8.56
CA SER A 75 22.96 7.59 -7.63
C SER A 75 22.05 8.69 -8.22
N VAL A 76 22.00 8.81 -9.55
CA VAL A 76 21.08 9.70 -10.28
C VAL A 76 19.61 9.40 -9.96
N ILE A 77 19.23 8.14 -9.74
CA ILE A 77 17.83 7.75 -9.55
C ILE A 77 17.29 8.18 -8.17
N PRO A 78 17.99 7.94 -7.04
CA PRO A 78 17.60 8.54 -5.76
C PRO A 78 17.51 10.07 -5.81
N VAL A 79 18.42 10.74 -6.51
CA VAL A 79 18.37 12.19 -6.69
C VAL A 79 17.14 12.61 -7.49
N PHE A 80 16.86 11.94 -8.60
CA PHE A 80 15.66 12.16 -9.39
C PHE A 80 14.40 11.90 -8.58
N PHE A 81 14.36 10.83 -7.77
CA PHE A 81 13.24 10.53 -6.88
C PHE A 81 13.01 11.63 -5.83
N ALA A 82 14.06 12.13 -5.20
CA ALA A 82 13.96 13.23 -4.24
C ALA A 82 13.45 14.51 -4.92
N PHE A 83 14.00 14.83 -6.09
CA PHE A 83 13.58 15.99 -6.89
C PHE A 83 12.11 15.88 -7.32
N SER A 84 11.72 14.76 -7.93
CA SER A 84 10.35 14.54 -8.42
C SER A 84 9.34 14.57 -7.26
N THR A 85 9.70 13.99 -6.12
CA THR A 85 8.90 14.02 -4.89
C THR A 85 8.71 15.44 -4.36
N LEU A 86 9.78 16.24 -4.33
CA LEU A 86 9.73 17.62 -3.86
C LEU A 86 8.85 18.50 -4.77
N VAL A 87 8.99 18.34 -6.09
CA VAL A 87 8.17 19.06 -7.07
C VAL A 87 6.70 18.65 -6.94
N ALA A 88 6.41 17.35 -6.83
CA ALA A 88 5.05 16.84 -6.62
C ALA A 88 4.44 17.37 -5.31
N TYR A 89 5.22 17.40 -4.23
CA TYR A 89 4.80 17.98 -2.95
C TYR A 89 4.49 19.48 -3.08
N GLY A 90 5.35 20.24 -3.77
CA GLY A 90 5.14 21.65 -4.06
C GLY A 90 3.87 21.91 -4.89
N ALA A 91 3.67 21.11 -5.94
CA ALA A 91 2.48 21.15 -6.80
C ALA A 91 1.20 20.84 -6.01
N ALA A 92 1.23 19.85 -5.11
CA ALA A 92 0.11 19.55 -4.24
C ALA A 92 -0.17 20.69 -3.26
N ARG A 93 0.86 21.24 -2.61
CA ARG A 93 0.71 22.39 -1.71
C ARG A 93 0.13 23.62 -2.41
N LEU A 94 0.56 23.89 -3.65
CA LEU A 94 0.01 24.96 -4.46
C LEU A 94 -1.47 24.69 -4.75
N THR A 95 -1.79 23.48 -5.21
CA THR A 95 -3.18 23.09 -5.52
C THR A 95 -4.07 23.18 -4.29
N SER A 96 -3.63 22.66 -3.14
CA SER A 96 -4.37 22.75 -1.88
C SER A 96 -4.62 24.18 -1.42
N ARG A 97 -3.70 25.12 -1.71
CA ARG A 97 -3.93 26.55 -1.43
C ARG A 97 -4.92 27.17 -2.40
N VAL A 98 -4.83 26.86 -3.70
CA VAL A 98 -5.75 27.39 -4.73
C VAL A 98 -7.19 26.98 -4.46
N PHE A 99 -7.42 25.72 -4.08
CA PHE A 99 -8.74 25.20 -3.72
C PHE A 99 -9.11 25.41 -2.25
N ALA A 100 -8.24 26.04 -1.46
CA ALA A 100 -8.43 26.29 -0.02
C ALA A 100 -8.82 25.04 0.80
N PHE A 101 -8.20 23.89 0.49
CA PHE A 101 -8.53 22.63 1.16
C PHE A 101 -8.13 22.64 2.64
N PRO A 102 -8.96 22.07 3.54
CA PRO A 102 -8.59 21.82 4.92
C PRO A 102 -7.39 20.87 5.01
N ARG A 103 -6.77 20.78 6.19
CA ARG A 103 -5.53 20.00 6.41
C ARG A 103 -5.65 18.54 5.96
N ARG A 104 -6.79 17.89 6.19
CA ARG A 104 -7.03 16.48 5.84
C ARG A 104 -7.07 16.26 4.32
N GLU A 105 -7.87 17.07 3.64
CA GLU A 105 -7.98 17.07 2.17
C GLU A 105 -6.65 17.47 1.52
N SER A 106 -5.94 18.43 2.11
CA SER A 106 -4.59 18.80 1.69
C SER A 106 -3.61 17.63 1.79
N ASN A 107 -3.62 16.89 2.91
CA ASN A 107 -2.77 15.71 3.09
C ASN A 107 -3.11 14.61 2.08
N PHE A 108 -4.41 14.43 1.77
CA PHE A 108 -4.84 13.51 0.74
C PHE A 108 -4.33 13.90 -0.64
N VAL A 109 -4.49 15.17 -1.06
CA VAL A 109 -3.96 15.69 -2.33
C VAL A 109 -2.44 15.53 -2.41
N ILE A 110 -1.73 15.79 -1.30
CA ILE A 110 -0.28 15.55 -1.20
C ILE A 110 0.05 14.06 -1.42
N ALA A 111 -0.68 13.15 -0.79
CA ALA A 111 -0.49 11.71 -0.97
C ALA A 111 -0.72 11.29 -2.42
N MET A 112 -1.78 11.79 -3.06
CA MET A 112 -2.08 11.51 -4.47
C MET A 112 -0.98 12.01 -5.41
N SER A 113 -0.45 13.20 -5.15
CA SER A 113 0.59 13.81 -5.96
C SER A 113 1.94 13.10 -5.82
N VAL A 114 2.38 12.83 -4.60
CA VAL A 114 3.71 12.26 -4.33
C VAL A 114 3.76 10.77 -4.70
N PHE A 115 2.71 10.01 -4.41
CA PHE A 115 2.74 8.56 -4.56
C PHE A 115 2.25 8.08 -5.93
N GLY A 116 3.03 8.37 -6.96
CA GLY A 116 2.79 7.88 -8.32
C GLY A 116 2.76 6.37 -8.49
N ASN A 117 2.08 5.92 -9.55
CA ASN A 117 2.21 4.54 -10.01
C ASN A 117 3.58 4.32 -10.64
N THR A 118 4.34 3.41 -10.05
CA THR A 118 5.70 3.05 -10.44
C THR A 118 5.82 1.61 -10.95
N SER A 119 4.73 0.84 -10.96
CA SER A 119 4.79 -0.60 -11.23
C SER A 119 3.77 -1.10 -12.25
N SER A 120 2.46 -1.01 -11.95
CA SER A 120 1.44 -1.67 -12.77
C SER A 120 1.22 -1.02 -14.14
N LEU A 121 1.54 0.28 -14.29
CA LEU A 121 1.49 0.97 -15.58
C LEU A 121 2.88 1.16 -16.22
N PRO A 122 3.89 1.73 -15.53
CA PRO A 122 5.14 2.09 -16.19
C PRO A 122 5.93 0.89 -16.73
N VAL A 123 5.97 -0.21 -15.98
CA VAL A 123 6.81 -1.37 -16.33
C VAL A 123 6.37 -2.01 -17.66
N PRO A 124 5.08 -2.37 -17.86
CA PRO A 124 4.64 -2.88 -19.15
C PRO A 124 4.85 -1.90 -20.31
N ILE A 125 4.60 -0.61 -20.08
CA ILE A 125 4.71 0.43 -21.12
C ILE A 125 6.17 0.58 -21.57
N VAL A 126 7.09 0.78 -20.64
CA VAL A 126 8.51 0.97 -20.97
C VAL A 126 9.06 -0.29 -21.64
N LEU A 127 8.67 -1.49 -21.19
CA LEU A 127 9.12 -2.74 -21.81
C LEU A 127 8.59 -2.92 -23.23
N ALA A 128 7.34 -2.53 -23.49
CA ALA A 128 6.78 -2.54 -24.84
C ALA A 128 7.44 -1.48 -25.74
N LEU A 129 7.82 -0.33 -25.18
CA LEU A 129 8.55 0.71 -25.90
C LEU A 129 9.99 0.33 -26.17
N ALA A 130 10.64 -0.47 -25.32
CA ALA A 130 12.00 -0.95 -25.52
C ALA A 130 12.16 -1.75 -26.83
N THR A 131 11.11 -2.43 -27.29
CA THR A 131 11.12 -3.20 -28.54
C THR A 131 10.60 -2.42 -29.75
N THR A 132 9.82 -1.36 -29.52
CA THR A 132 9.08 -0.67 -30.59
C THR A 132 9.56 0.75 -30.88
N LEU A 133 10.21 1.43 -29.92
CA LEU A 133 10.65 2.82 -30.08
C LEU A 133 12.10 2.87 -30.62
N PRO A 134 12.32 3.39 -31.83
CA PRO A 134 13.67 3.58 -32.35
C PRO A 134 14.42 4.66 -31.56
N GLY A 135 15.75 4.58 -31.51
CA GLY A 135 16.59 5.58 -30.84
C GLY A 135 16.77 5.38 -29.33
N LEU A 136 16.31 4.25 -28.78
CA LEU A 136 16.58 3.87 -27.38
C LEU A 136 17.97 3.28 -27.14
N LYS A 137 18.74 3.04 -28.22
CA LYS A 137 20.11 2.56 -28.12
C LYS A 137 21.01 3.64 -27.52
N TRP A 138 21.88 3.23 -26.62
CA TRP A 138 22.82 4.11 -25.96
C TRP A 138 24.21 3.96 -26.57
N SER A 139 24.73 5.06 -27.14
CA SER A 139 26.02 5.09 -27.85
C SER A 139 27.23 4.69 -27.00
N LYS A 140 27.10 4.69 -25.67
CA LYS A 140 28.15 4.27 -24.74
C LYS A 140 28.26 2.75 -24.56
N ILE A 141 27.23 1.98 -24.94
CA ILE A 141 27.26 0.52 -24.88
C ILE A 141 27.58 -0.02 -26.28
N VAL A 142 28.68 -0.76 -26.39
CA VAL A 142 29.08 -1.42 -27.64
C VAL A 142 28.09 -2.56 -27.92
N GLY A 143 27.31 -2.45 -29.00
CA GLY A 143 26.39 -3.52 -29.41
C GLY A 143 25.08 -3.59 -28.63
N ASP A 144 24.62 -2.46 -28.06
CA ASP A 144 23.38 -2.35 -27.28
C ASP A 144 22.17 -3.00 -27.99
N ASN A 145 21.73 -4.12 -27.41
CA ASN A 145 20.67 -4.96 -27.95
C ASN A 145 19.32 -4.69 -27.23
N ILE A 146 18.24 -5.35 -27.68
CA ILE A 146 16.90 -5.16 -27.11
C ILE A 146 16.84 -5.63 -25.64
N GLU A 147 17.58 -6.68 -25.29
CA GLU A 147 17.64 -7.23 -23.93
C GLU A 147 18.35 -6.25 -22.96
N ASP A 148 19.38 -5.56 -23.44
CA ASP A 148 20.12 -4.54 -22.69
C ASP A 148 19.25 -3.30 -22.44
N ILE A 149 18.47 -2.88 -23.44
CA ILE A 149 17.47 -1.80 -23.28
C ILE A 149 16.40 -2.22 -22.26
N ALA A 150 15.88 -3.44 -22.35
CA ALA A 150 14.87 -3.96 -21.44
C ALA A 150 15.41 -4.11 -20.01
N SER A 151 16.65 -4.57 -19.84
CA SER A 151 17.28 -4.74 -18.53
C SER A 151 17.48 -3.40 -17.82
N ARG A 152 17.98 -2.37 -18.53
CA ARG A 152 18.11 -1.00 -18.00
C ARG A 152 16.77 -0.38 -17.65
N SER A 153 15.77 -0.56 -18.52
CA SER A 153 14.39 -0.11 -18.29
C SER A 153 13.85 -0.65 -16.96
N ILE A 154 13.98 -1.96 -16.75
CA ILE A 154 13.54 -2.63 -15.52
C ILE A 154 14.35 -2.13 -14.33
N LEU A 155 15.66 -1.99 -14.47
CA LEU A 155 16.54 -1.56 -13.40
C LEU A 155 16.15 -0.16 -12.88
N TYR A 156 15.97 0.80 -13.78
CA TYR A 156 15.64 2.17 -13.42
C TYR A 156 14.29 2.28 -12.72
N LEU A 157 13.29 1.58 -13.26
CA LEU A 157 11.95 1.52 -12.67
C LEU A 157 11.94 0.86 -11.30
N VAL A 158 12.65 -0.25 -11.14
CA VAL A 158 12.69 -1.00 -9.87
C VAL A 158 13.30 -0.13 -8.78
N VAL A 159 14.45 0.50 -9.03
CA VAL A 159 15.13 1.33 -8.01
C VAL A 159 14.22 2.48 -7.57
N TYR A 160 13.63 3.21 -8.53
CA TYR A 160 12.67 4.28 -8.24
C TYR A 160 11.45 3.75 -7.47
N GLN A 161 10.91 2.59 -7.88
CA GLN A 161 9.78 1.95 -7.24
C GLN A 161 10.06 1.62 -5.77
N GLN A 162 11.26 1.16 -5.41
CA GLN A 162 11.57 0.80 -4.02
C GLN A 162 11.58 2.02 -3.11
N LEU A 163 12.20 3.10 -3.56
CA LEU A 163 12.20 4.37 -2.82
C LEU A 163 10.76 4.88 -2.62
N ALA A 164 9.96 4.85 -3.68
CA ALA A 164 8.55 5.25 -3.64
C ALA A 164 7.73 4.36 -2.69
N LEU A 165 7.99 3.06 -2.66
CA LEU A 165 7.30 2.11 -1.79
C LEU A 165 7.62 2.36 -0.32
N ILE A 166 8.89 2.57 0.02
CA ILE A 166 9.33 2.90 1.39
C ILE A 166 8.64 4.19 1.84
N LEU A 167 8.67 5.25 1.02
CA LEU A 167 8.06 6.53 1.37
C LEU A 167 6.53 6.40 1.52
N ARG A 168 5.87 5.61 0.67
CA ARG A 168 4.42 5.39 0.70
C ARG A 168 3.97 4.71 2.00
N TRP A 169 4.66 3.66 2.42
CA TRP A 169 4.28 2.89 3.61
C TRP A 169 4.81 3.48 4.91
N SER A 170 5.84 4.34 4.87
CA SER A 170 6.31 5.07 6.05
C SER A 170 5.53 6.38 6.24
N TRP A 171 5.65 7.33 5.32
CA TRP A 171 5.04 8.65 5.45
C TRP A 171 3.57 8.68 4.98
N GLY A 172 3.26 8.03 3.87
CA GLY A 172 1.90 8.02 3.32
C GLY A 172 0.89 7.38 4.26
N TYR A 173 1.17 6.14 4.69
CA TYR A 173 0.30 5.37 5.57
C TYR A 173 0.22 5.94 6.99
N ASN A 174 1.37 6.25 7.64
CA ASN A 174 1.37 6.67 9.05
C ASN A 174 1.04 8.16 9.27
N THR A 175 1.16 9.02 8.25
CA THR A 175 1.04 10.48 8.47
C THR A 175 0.03 11.15 7.53
N LEU A 176 0.13 10.92 6.22
CA LEU A 176 -0.73 11.64 5.27
C LEU A 176 -2.16 11.11 5.26
N LEU A 177 -2.33 9.80 5.42
CA LEU A 177 -3.62 9.13 5.31
C LEU A 177 -4.03 8.44 6.61
N SER A 178 -3.48 8.83 7.75
CA SER A 178 -3.84 8.25 9.06
C SER A 178 -5.29 8.57 9.44
N LYS A 179 -5.92 7.68 10.21
CA LYS A 179 -7.26 7.87 10.78
C LYS A 179 -7.20 8.91 11.91
N GLU A 180 -8.27 9.68 12.13
CA GLU A 180 -8.33 10.68 13.22
C GLU A 180 -8.30 10.01 14.60
N GLY A 181 -7.55 10.60 15.54
CA GLY A 181 -7.56 10.23 16.96
C GLY A 181 -6.62 9.10 17.40
N GLU A 182 -5.95 8.42 16.46
CA GLU A 182 -4.98 7.36 16.77
C GLU A 182 -3.55 7.91 16.62
N SER A 183 -2.90 8.20 17.76
CA SER A 183 -1.43 8.20 17.78
C SER A 183 -0.94 6.75 17.64
N PRO A 184 0.24 6.49 17.03
CA PRO A 184 0.76 5.12 16.81
C PRO A 184 0.82 4.24 18.08
N SER A 185 0.76 4.87 19.25
CA SER A 185 0.73 4.26 20.57
C SER A 185 -0.58 3.53 20.93
N GLN A 186 -1.72 3.82 20.29
CA GLN A 186 -3.02 3.23 20.69
C GLN A 186 -3.20 1.77 20.27
N ASP A 187 -2.70 1.36 19.10
CA ASP A 187 -2.73 -0.06 18.71
C ASP A 187 -1.89 -0.94 19.65
N ILE A 188 -0.79 -0.39 20.19
CA ILE A 188 0.05 -1.06 21.20
C ILE A 188 -0.70 -1.14 22.54
N ILE A 189 -1.44 -0.10 22.91
CA ILE A 189 -2.25 -0.08 24.14
C ILE A 189 -3.41 -1.07 24.02
N GLU A 190 -4.18 -1.06 22.93
CA GLU A 190 -5.28 -2.02 22.70
C GLU A 190 -4.78 -3.47 22.63
N ALA A 191 -3.63 -3.72 21.99
CA ALA A 191 -2.99 -5.03 22.00
C ALA A 191 -2.51 -5.45 23.40
N LYS A 192 -1.97 -4.52 24.20
CA LYS A 192 -1.58 -4.76 25.60
C LYS A 192 -2.80 -5.00 26.49
N THR A 193 -3.90 -4.26 26.29
CA THR A 193 -5.15 -4.43 27.03
C THR A 193 -5.83 -5.76 26.70
N ALA A 194 -5.86 -6.16 25.42
CA ALA A 194 -6.36 -7.47 24.98
C ALA A 194 -5.50 -8.65 25.50
N TYR A 195 -4.18 -8.44 25.62
CA TYR A 195 -3.27 -9.42 26.20
C TYR A 195 -3.42 -9.53 27.72
N GLN A 196 -3.70 -8.42 28.42
CA GLN A 196 -3.97 -8.41 29.86
C GLN A 196 -5.33 -9.04 30.21
N SER A 197 -6.38 -8.82 29.42
CA SER A 197 -7.70 -9.45 29.65
C SER A 197 -7.67 -10.97 29.52
N HIS A 198 -6.80 -11.53 28.68
CA HIS A 198 -6.64 -12.99 28.57
C HIS A 198 -5.83 -13.61 29.73
N ARG A 199 -4.98 -12.83 30.43
CA ARG A 199 -4.19 -13.33 31.54
C ARG A 199 -4.97 -13.39 32.86
N SER A 200 -5.98 -12.53 33.02
CA SER A 200 -6.84 -12.50 34.22
C SER A 200 -7.83 -13.65 34.32
N TYR A 201 -8.10 -14.38 33.22
CA TYR A 201 -8.99 -15.54 33.23
C TYR A 201 -8.26 -16.89 33.38
N SER A 202 -6.91 -16.89 33.31
CA SER A 202 -6.10 -18.11 33.34
C SER A 202 -5.33 -18.33 34.65
N SER A 203 -5.60 -17.55 35.69
CA SER A 203 -4.89 -17.63 36.98
C SER A 203 -5.83 -17.89 38.17
N THR A 204 -6.83 -18.76 38.00
CA THR A 204 -7.61 -19.29 39.13
C THR A 204 -7.95 -20.77 38.91
N SER A 205 -6.92 -21.60 38.76
CA SER A 205 -7.06 -23.05 38.95
C SER A 205 -5.68 -23.71 39.01
N SER A 206 -5.06 -23.71 40.19
CA SER A 206 -4.19 -24.82 40.66
C SER A 206 -3.44 -24.44 41.95
N SER A 207 -3.96 -24.84 43.11
CA SER A 207 -3.14 -25.26 44.26
C SER A 207 -4.02 -25.76 45.41
N SER A 208 -4.14 -27.08 45.56
CA SER A 208 -4.08 -27.78 46.85
C SER A 208 -4.24 -29.29 46.60
N SER A 209 -3.14 -30.01 46.69
CA SER A 209 -3.15 -31.41 47.12
C SER A 209 -3.38 -31.44 48.63
N ASP A 210 -4.25 -32.31 49.11
CA ASP A 210 -3.92 -33.38 50.08
C ASP A 210 -5.20 -34.13 50.53
N GLU A 211 -4.94 -35.33 51.03
CA GLU A 211 -5.77 -36.53 51.22
C GLU A 211 -6.95 -36.37 52.21
N ASP A 212 -8.04 -37.13 52.00
CA ASP A 212 -8.58 -38.09 53.00
C ASP A 212 -9.95 -38.71 52.63
N LEU A 213 -9.98 -40.04 52.75
CA LEU A 213 -11.03 -41.00 53.18
C LEU A 213 -12.52 -40.94 52.72
N GLU A 214 -12.87 -42.05 52.06
CA GLU A 214 -13.99 -42.99 52.33
C GLU A 214 -15.49 -42.59 52.24
N ALA A 215 -16.15 -43.36 51.36
CA ALA A 215 -17.37 -44.16 51.59
C ALA A 215 -18.76 -43.66 51.09
N ALA A 216 -19.45 -44.64 50.49
CA ALA A 216 -20.89 -44.83 50.30
C ALA A 216 -21.59 -44.25 49.04
N VAL A 217 -21.69 -45.11 48.02
CA VAL A 217 -22.87 -45.36 47.15
C VAL A 217 -24.01 -45.96 48.05
N PRO A 218 -25.30 -46.15 47.67
CA PRO A 218 -25.87 -46.08 46.30
C PRO A 218 -27.36 -45.66 46.16
N VAL A 219 -27.91 -45.84 44.92
CA VAL A 219 -29.32 -46.16 44.58
C VAL A 219 -30.26 -44.93 44.38
N ASP A 220 -31.17 -44.78 43.41
CA ASP A 220 -31.83 -45.69 42.45
C ASP A 220 -32.28 -45.00 41.13
N THR A 221 -32.20 -45.80 40.07
CA THR A 221 -32.97 -45.94 38.82
C THR A 221 -34.29 -45.15 38.61
N LYS A 222 -34.55 -44.67 37.37
CA LYS A 222 -35.48 -45.25 36.35
C LYS A 222 -36.30 -44.23 35.49
N VAL A 223 -36.34 -44.52 34.18
CA VAL A 223 -37.41 -44.28 33.16
C VAL A 223 -37.26 -43.15 32.10
N LEU A 224 -36.79 -43.57 30.91
CA LEU A 224 -37.36 -43.52 29.54
C LEU A 224 -38.00 -42.24 28.92
N THR A 225 -37.48 -41.95 27.72
CA THR A 225 -38.14 -41.60 26.43
C THR A 225 -38.60 -40.16 26.09
N ASN A 226 -37.94 -39.62 25.06
CA ASN A 226 -38.41 -38.93 23.85
C ASN A 226 -39.65 -37.99 23.92
N VAL A 227 -39.51 -36.78 23.35
CA VAL A 227 -40.28 -36.25 22.19
C VAL A 227 -40.38 -34.71 22.21
N SER A 228 -40.02 -34.11 21.06
CA SER A 228 -40.50 -32.87 20.43
C SER A 228 -40.26 -31.50 21.06
N CYS A 229 -39.52 -30.68 20.31
CA CYS A 229 -39.43 -29.23 20.43
C CYS A 229 -40.57 -28.54 19.68
N LYS A 230 -41.22 -27.54 20.29
CA LYS A 230 -41.56 -26.24 19.66
C LYS A 230 -42.13 -25.22 20.64
N GLU A 231 -41.48 -24.05 20.64
CA GLU A 231 -41.92 -22.66 20.88
C GLU A 231 -43.11 -22.35 21.80
N THR A 232 -42.83 -21.59 22.87
CA THR A 232 -43.61 -20.40 23.26
C THR A 232 -42.81 -19.52 24.25
N GLN A 233 -42.62 -18.24 23.94
CA GLN A 233 -42.24 -17.17 24.90
C GLN A 233 -43.49 -16.70 25.68
N PRO A 234 -43.42 -15.73 26.61
CA PRO A 234 -42.45 -15.43 27.69
C PRO A 234 -43.17 -15.13 29.03
N LEU A 235 -42.54 -15.26 30.21
CA LEU A 235 -43.08 -14.63 31.43
C LEU A 235 -42.01 -14.26 32.48
N LEU A 236 -42.19 -13.03 32.99
CA LEU A 236 -41.71 -12.43 34.25
C LEU A 236 -40.43 -11.59 34.21
N ALA A 237 -40.66 -10.34 33.81
CA ALA A 237 -40.06 -9.15 34.39
C ALA A 237 -40.20 -9.13 35.92
N THR A 238 -39.24 -8.52 36.62
CA THR A 238 -39.50 -7.84 37.90
C THR A 238 -38.49 -6.72 38.17
N ASN A 239 -39.06 -5.51 38.25
CA ASN A 239 -38.73 -4.37 39.10
C ASN A 239 -37.30 -3.80 39.14
N TYR A 240 -37.14 -2.69 38.42
CA TYR A 240 -36.31 -1.56 38.85
C TYR A 240 -36.86 -0.96 40.14
N ASN A 241 -36.08 -1.05 41.22
CA ASN A 241 -36.23 -0.18 42.38
C ASN A 241 -34.93 0.63 42.53
N SER A 242 -35.02 1.90 42.21
CA SER A 242 -34.08 2.93 42.61
C SER A 242 -34.07 3.05 44.13
N TYR A 243 -32.99 2.59 44.76
CA TYR A 243 -32.64 2.97 46.13
C TYR A 243 -31.20 3.49 46.15
N THR A 244 -31.09 4.76 46.49
CA THR A 244 -29.91 5.47 46.97
C THR A 244 -29.24 4.69 48.12
N SER A 245 -28.01 4.23 47.92
CA SER A 245 -27.17 3.71 49.00
C SER A 245 -26.41 4.87 49.68
N PRO A 246 -26.33 4.88 51.01
CA PRO A 246 -25.60 5.88 51.77
C PRO A 246 -24.09 5.68 51.61
N ALA A 247 -23.38 6.80 51.51
CA ALA A 247 -21.92 6.86 51.49
C ALA A 247 -21.34 6.31 52.81
N THR A 248 -20.61 5.20 52.72
CA THR A 248 -19.64 4.79 53.75
C THR A 248 -18.24 4.94 53.16
N ASN A 249 -17.61 6.07 53.52
CA ASN A 249 -16.21 6.37 53.25
C ASN A 249 -15.32 5.38 54.02
N ILE A 250 -14.74 4.41 53.32
CA ILE A 250 -13.57 3.68 53.81
C ILE A 250 -12.36 4.28 53.07
N PRO A 251 -11.41 4.94 53.75
CA PRO A 251 -10.23 5.47 53.08
C PRO A 251 -9.31 4.29 52.75
N PHE A 252 -9.44 3.76 51.53
CA PHE A 252 -8.43 2.86 50.98
C PHE A 252 -7.22 3.72 50.62
N LYS A 253 -6.24 3.71 51.52
CA LYS A 253 -4.94 4.34 51.33
C LYS A 253 -4.24 3.63 50.17
N ASN A 254 -4.36 4.18 48.97
CA ASN A 254 -3.48 3.85 47.87
C ASN A 254 -2.09 4.37 48.26
N ASP A 255 -1.31 3.51 48.92
CA ASP A 255 0.13 3.74 49.03
C ASP A 255 0.67 3.82 47.60
N PHE A 256 1.14 5.03 47.29
CA PHE A 256 1.82 5.42 46.08
C PHE A 256 2.78 4.32 45.62
N ILE A 257 2.48 3.68 44.49
CA ILE A 257 3.55 3.22 43.61
C ILE A 257 4.08 4.50 42.98
N GLU A 258 5.11 5.07 43.60
CA GLU A 258 6.00 6.04 42.98
C GLU A 258 6.59 5.34 41.74
N THR A 259 5.94 5.53 40.59
CA THR A 259 6.55 5.23 39.30
C THR A 259 7.73 6.17 39.18
N THR A 260 8.94 5.65 39.36
CA THR A 260 10.17 6.37 39.08
C THR A 260 10.13 6.81 37.62
N ASP A 261 9.91 8.11 37.40
CA ASP A 261 10.04 8.80 36.11
C ASP A 261 11.52 8.75 35.68
N THR A 262 11.95 7.57 35.23
CA THR A 262 13.20 7.41 34.50
C THR A 262 12.92 7.88 33.07
N LYS A 263 13.51 9.03 32.70
CA LYS A 263 13.47 9.52 31.32
C LYS A 263 13.86 8.36 30.39
N PRO A 264 12.99 7.91 29.46
CA PRO A 264 13.33 6.81 28.59
C PRO A 264 14.61 7.16 27.85
N SER A 265 15.58 6.24 27.84
CA SER A 265 16.83 6.44 27.12
C SER A 265 16.51 6.83 25.67
N ALA A 266 17.33 7.70 25.07
CA ALA A 266 17.12 8.11 23.68
C ALA A 266 17.02 6.89 22.73
N VAL A 267 17.68 5.78 23.10
CA VAL A 267 17.62 4.48 22.42
C VAL A 267 16.25 3.82 22.56
N TYR A 268 15.67 3.78 23.77
CA TYR A 268 14.32 3.23 23.97
C TYR A 268 13.25 4.06 23.24
N SER A 269 13.37 5.39 23.30
CA SER A 269 12.47 6.30 22.59
C SER A 269 12.58 6.16 21.06
N ALA A 270 13.80 6.01 20.54
CA ALA A 270 14.03 5.76 19.12
C ALA A 270 13.53 4.38 18.68
N TRP A 271 13.66 3.36 19.53
CA TRP A 271 13.15 2.02 19.28
C TRP A 271 11.62 1.96 19.27
N GLU A 272 10.95 2.58 20.24
CA GLU A 272 9.49 2.71 20.27
C GLU A 272 8.97 3.48 19.05
N TRP A 273 9.63 4.57 18.66
CA TRP A 273 9.30 5.29 17.42
C TRP A 273 9.48 4.40 16.18
N PHE A 274 10.61 3.68 16.08
CA PHE A 274 10.87 2.77 14.96
C PHE A 274 9.81 1.67 14.86
N MET A 275 9.50 1.02 15.98
CA MET A 275 8.47 -0.02 16.05
C MET A 275 7.08 0.53 15.74
N GLY A 276 6.77 1.76 16.17
CA GLY A 276 5.52 2.45 15.85
C GLY A 276 5.38 2.86 14.38
N VAL A 277 6.49 2.97 13.64
CA VAL A 277 6.48 3.26 12.19
C VAL A 277 6.38 1.97 11.36
N MET A 278 6.83 0.83 11.88
CA MET A 278 6.89 -0.44 11.14
C MET A 278 5.53 -1.13 11.01
N ASN A 279 5.02 -1.14 9.78
CA ASN A 279 3.88 -1.97 9.37
C ASN A 279 4.35 -3.25 8.65
N PRO A 280 3.48 -4.27 8.47
CA PRO A 280 3.84 -5.50 7.76
C PRO A 280 4.46 -5.28 6.37
N PRO A 281 4.00 -4.32 5.55
CA PRO A 281 4.69 -3.95 4.31
C PRO A 281 6.15 -3.52 4.49
N LEU A 282 6.47 -2.70 5.49
CA LEU A 282 7.84 -2.25 5.76
C LEU A 282 8.73 -3.39 6.29
N TRP A 283 8.19 -4.29 7.12
CA TRP A 283 8.90 -5.51 7.52
C TRP A 283 9.26 -6.39 6.32
N SER A 284 8.37 -6.49 5.34
CA SER A 284 8.66 -7.20 4.09
C SER A 284 9.76 -6.53 3.26
N VAL A 285 9.80 -5.19 3.21
CA VAL A 285 10.92 -4.45 2.60
C VAL A 285 12.24 -4.80 3.29
N ALA A 286 12.28 -4.79 4.63
CA ALA A 286 13.48 -5.13 5.37
C ALA A 286 13.92 -6.60 5.14
N ALA A 287 12.97 -7.54 5.18
CA ALA A 287 13.23 -8.95 4.95
C ALA A 287 13.74 -9.23 3.53
N SER A 288 13.14 -8.60 2.52
CA SER A 288 13.57 -8.75 1.13
C SER A 288 14.92 -8.10 0.87
N LEU A 289 15.23 -6.98 1.53
CA LEU A 289 16.56 -6.40 1.50
C LEU A 289 17.59 -7.36 2.12
N LEU A 290 17.32 -7.94 3.29
CA LEU A 290 18.21 -8.92 3.93
C LEU A 290 18.50 -10.12 3.00
N VAL A 291 17.45 -10.68 2.40
CA VAL A 291 17.59 -11.80 1.45
C VAL A 291 18.37 -11.37 0.20
N ALA A 292 18.13 -10.17 -0.33
CA ALA A 292 18.83 -9.68 -1.52
C ALA A 292 20.31 -9.35 -1.28
N LEU A 293 20.65 -8.85 -0.09
CA LEU A 293 22.02 -8.53 0.31
C LEU A 293 22.85 -9.78 0.61
N THR A 294 22.21 -10.93 0.87
CA THR A 294 22.88 -12.19 1.22
C THR A 294 22.87 -13.15 0.02
N PRO A 295 23.98 -13.31 -0.73
CA PRO A 295 24.00 -14.08 -1.98
C PRO A 295 23.56 -15.53 -1.81
N ALA A 296 23.95 -16.18 -0.71
CA ALA A 296 23.55 -17.55 -0.41
C ALA A 296 22.03 -17.70 -0.21
N LEU A 297 21.41 -16.79 0.55
CA LEU A 297 19.96 -16.79 0.74
C LEU A 297 19.21 -16.44 -0.55
N LYS A 298 19.69 -15.44 -1.31
CA LYS A 298 19.11 -15.09 -2.61
C LYS A 298 19.18 -16.25 -3.59
N TYR A 299 20.29 -17.00 -3.60
CA TYR A 299 20.42 -18.18 -4.44
C TYR A 299 19.38 -19.24 -4.07
N GLN A 300 19.33 -19.66 -2.80
CA GLN A 300 18.43 -20.73 -2.36
C GLN A 300 16.94 -20.38 -2.41
N LEU A 301 16.58 -19.13 -2.08
CA LEU A 301 15.17 -18.71 -2.00
C LEU A 301 14.65 -18.19 -3.34
N ILE A 302 15.46 -17.54 -4.17
CA ILE A 302 14.95 -16.79 -5.33
C ILE A 302 15.47 -17.34 -6.66
N THR A 303 16.77 -17.69 -6.74
CA THR A 303 17.45 -17.92 -8.02
C THR A 303 17.46 -19.39 -8.42
N HIS A 304 17.60 -20.30 -7.45
CA HIS A 304 17.65 -21.73 -7.68
C HIS A 304 16.24 -22.30 -7.85
N THR A 305 15.70 -22.20 -9.07
CA THR A 305 14.31 -22.55 -9.40
C THR A 305 13.92 -23.98 -9.08
N ASP A 306 14.86 -24.93 -9.17
CA ASP A 306 14.65 -26.35 -8.86
C ASP A 306 14.89 -26.69 -7.38
N GLY A 307 15.20 -25.68 -6.55
CA GLY A 307 15.44 -25.85 -5.13
C GLY A 307 14.16 -26.06 -4.34
N PHE A 308 14.20 -26.96 -3.36
CA PHE A 308 13.07 -27.23 -2.45
C PHE A 308 12.51 -25.95 -1.80
N LEU A 309 13.37 -25.04 -1.34
CA LEU A 309 12.94 -23.78 -0.72
C LEU A 309 12.35 -22.79 -1.74
N CYS A 310 12.96 -22.65 -2.91
CA CYS A 310 12.43 -21.77 -3.95
C CYS A 310 11.06 -22.26 -4.45
N GLN A 311 10.89 -23.56 -4.67
CA GLN A 311 9.64 -24.13 -5.16
C GLN A 311 8.52 -24.08 -4.12
N ASN A 312 8.80 -24.46 -2.87
CA ASN A 312 7.76 -24.57 -1.85
C ASN A 312 7.52 -23.24 -1.11
N VAL A 313 8.57 -22.62 -0.57
CA VAL A 313 8.44 -21.39 0.23
C VAL A 313 8.21 -20.20 -0.70
N THR A 314 9.16 -19.92 -1.58
CA THR A 314 9.05 -18.77 -2.49
C THR A 314 7.93 -18.96 -3.51
N GLY A 315 7.67 -20.18 -3.97
CA GLY A 315 6.52 -20.48 -4.82
C GLY A 315 5.19 -20.16 -4.14
N SER A 316 5.00 -20.53 -2.87
CA SER A 316 3.80 -20.18 -2.11
C SER A 316 3.66 -18.67 -1.90
N ILE A 317 4.75 -17.99 -1.51
CA ILE A 317 4.76 -16.53 -1.37
C ILE A 317 4.45 -15.84 -2.71
N ARG A 318 4.91 -16.40 -3.83
CA ARG A 318 4.61 -15.90 -5.19
C ARG A 318 3.13 -16.05 -5.54
N GLN A 319 2.49 -17.15 -5.14
CA GLN A 319 1.04 -17.31 -5.32
C GLN A 319 0.24 -16.27 -4.52
N LEU A 320 0.64 -15.99 -3.29
CA LEU A 320 0.06 -14.91 -2.49
C LEU A 320 0.29 -13.55 -3.15
N ALA A 321 1.53 -13.26 -3.56
CA ALA A 321 1.89 -12.01 -4.24
C ALA A 321 1.02 -11.75 -5.48
N ASN A 322 0.82 -12.76 -6.32
CA ASN A 322 0.04 -12.63 -7.56
C ASN A 322 -1.44 -12.32 -7.30
N SER A 323 -1.98 -12.75 -6.15
CA SER A 323 -3.37 -12.48 -5.74
C SER A 323 -3.57 -11.06 -5.17
N ALA A 324 -2.50 -10.37 -4.76
CA ALA A 324 -2.61 -9.07 -4.09
C ALA A 324 -3.29 -7.98 -4.95
N VAL A 325 -2.85 -7.82 -6.20
CA VAL A 325 -3.36 -6.76 -7.10
C VAL A 325 -4.83 -6.98 -7.46
N PRO A 326 -5.26 -8.19 -7.90
CA PRO A 326 -6.68 -8.46 -8.12
C PRO A 326 -7.55 -8.19 -6.89
N LEU A 327 -7.11 -8.59 -5.70
CA LEU A 327 -7.86 -8.37 -4.47
C LEU A 327 -8.04 -6.88 -4.14
N ILE A 328 -6.99 -6.06 -4.33
CA ILE A 328 -7.09 -4.60 -4.15
C ILE A 328 -8.15 -4.01 -5.09
N LEU A 329 -8.13 -4.42 -6.36
CA LEU A 329 -9.03 -3.88 -7.38
C LEU A 329 -10.47 -4.33 -7.17
N ILE A 330 -10.69 -5.59 -6.76
CA ILE A 330 -12.02 -6.09 -6.39
C ILE A 330 -12.54 -5.35 -5.17
N ASN A 331 -11.71 -5.17 -4.13
CA ASN A 331 -12.13 -4.46 -2.92
C ASN A 331 -12.45 -2.98 -3.20
N LEU A 332 -11.65 -2.34 -4.05
CA LEU A 332 -11.91 -0.99 -4.55
C LEU A 332 -13.24 -0.90 -5.31
N GLY A 333 -13.46 -1.82 -6.25
CA GLY A 333 -14.72 -1.94 -6.97
C GLY A 333 -15.92 -2.07 -6.03
N ALA A 334 -15.77 -2.89 -4.99
CA ALA A 334 -16.79 -3.10 -3.97
C ALA A 334 -17.05 -1.85 -3.10
N SER A 335 -16.01 -1.05 -2.85
CA SER A 335 -16.12 0.21 -2.10
C SER A 335 -16.86 1.31 -2.87
N LEU A 336 -16.91 1.24 -4.21
CA LEU A 336 -17.67 2.16 -5.07
C LEU A 336 -19.18 2.03 -4.94
N MET A 337 -19.69 0.91 -4.41
CA MET A 337 -21.12 0.74 -4.18
C MET A 337 -21.58 1.74 -3.09
N PRO A 338 -22.54 2.64 -3.40
CA PRO A 338 -23.12 3.52 -2.40
C PRO A 338 -23.69 2.70 -1.24
N SER A 339 -23.37 3.10 -0.01
CA SER A 339 -23.91 2.50 1.20
C SER A 339 -24.68 3.54 1.98
N ASP A 340 -25.85 3.16 2.50
CA ASP A 340 -26.69 3.99 3.36
C ASP A 340 -26.18 4.08 4.82
N ASP A 341 -24.92 3.68 5.05
CA ASP A 341 -24.32 3.56 6.38
C ASP A 341 -23.78 4.91 6.87
N PRO A 342 -24.32 5.50 7.96
CA PRO A 342 -23.95 6.83 8.45
C PRO A 342 -22.53 6.91 9.02
N GLU A 343 -21.87 5.80 9.36
CA GLU A 343 -20.47 5.81 9.83
C GLU A 343 -19.44 6.14 8.73
N ASN A 344 -19.82 6.09 7.46
CA ASN A 344 -18.95 6.47 6.34
C ASN A 344 -19.01 7.98 6.01
N GLU A 345 -19.65 8.80 6.84
CA GLU A 345 -19.79 10.24 6.67
C GLU A 345 -18.52 11.05 7.03
N THR A 346 -17.34 10.66 6.54
CA THR A 346 -16.33 11.69 6.23
C THR A 346 -16.52 12.15 4.79
N ARG A 347 -17.74 12.60 4.46
CA ARG A 347 -18.03 13.22 3.16
C ARG A 347 -17.15 14.46 3.06
N SER A 348 -16.17 14.43 2.16
CA SER A 348 -15.45 15.63 1.78
C SER A 348 -16.47 16.63 1.25
N ALA A 349 -16.38 17.90 1.66
CA ALA A 349 -17.32 18.92 1.22
C ALA A 349 -17.23 19.15 -0.30
N HIS A 350 -16.06 18.85 -0.88
CA HIS A 350 -15.69 19.14 -2.26
C HIS A 350 -15.10 17.91 -2.97
N PRO A 351 -15.90 16.84 -3.21
CA PRO A 351 -15.37 15.58 -3.73
C PRO A 351 -14.82 15.71 -5.15
N THR A 352 -15.45 16.54 -5.99
CA THR A 352 -15.02 16.74 -7.38
C THR A 352 -13.73 17.55 -7.44
N GLU A 353 -13.64 18.61 -6.66
CA GLU A 353 -12.46 19.47 -6.56
C GLU A 353 -11.28 18.70 -6.00
N LEU A 354 -11.50 17.80 -5.03
CA LEU A 354 -10.47 16.91 -4.50
C LEU A 354 -9.92 15.97 -5.58
N ILE A 355 -10.80 15.36 -6.39
CA ILE A 355 -10.42 14.48 -7.50
C ILE A 355 -9.64 15.26 -8.56
N VAL A 356 -10.19 16.39 -9.02
CA VAL A 356 -9.58 17.24 -10.05
C VAL A 356 -8.26 17.81 -9.57
N GLY A 357 -8.21 18.36 -8.36
CA GLY A 357 -7.00 18.89 -7.74
C GLY A 357 -5.92 17.83 -7.58
N SER A 358 -6.28 16.63 -7.12
CA SER A 358 -5.33 15.51 -7.03
C SER A 358 -4.74 15.15 -8.38
N LEU A 359 -5.55 15.03 -9.44
CA LEU A 359 -5.09 14.67 -10.78
C LEU A 359 -4.22 15.77 -11.41
N ILE A 360 -4.61 17.05 -11.28
CA ILE A 360 -3.83 18.20 -11.76
C ILE A 360 -2.48 18.27 -11.05
N SER A 361 -2.49 18.15 -9.72
CA SER A 361 -1.28 18.21 -8.89
C SER A 361 -0.33 17.04 -9.14
N ARG A 362 -0.85 15.90 -9.62
CA ARG A 362 -0.07 14.69 -9.89
C ARG A 362 0.50 14.67 -11.29
N ILE A 363 -0.32 14.96 -12.30
CA ILE A 363 0.01 14.71 -13.71
C ILE A 363 0.44 16.01 -14.39
N PHE A 364 -0.32 17.10 -14.23
CA PHE A 364 -0.10 18.30 -15.01
C PHE A 364 0.99 19.20 -14.42
N LEU A 365 0.82 19.62 -13.16
CA LEU A 365 1.74 20.58 -12.53
C LEU A 365 3.18 20.06 -12.41
N PRO A 366 3.44 18.80 -11.99
CA PRO A 366 4.80 18.29 -11.93
C PRO A 366 5.41 18.17 -13.33
N SER A 367 4.62 17.84 -14.36
CA SER A 367 5.11 17.72 -15.74
C SER A 367 5.68 19.02 -16.29
N VAL A 368 5.09 20.16 -15.95
CA VAL A 368 5.57 21.49 -16.37
C VAL A 368 6.99 21.77 -15.87
N ILE A 369 7.37 21.19 -14.72
CA ILE A 369 8.68 21.43 -14.10
C ILE A 369 9.64 20.28 -14.40
N ILE A 370 9.21 19.04 -14.18
CA ILE A 370 10.07 17.86 -14.24
C ILE A 370 10.48 17.55 -15.69
N LEU A 371 9.56 17.61 -16.67
CA LEU A 371 9.90 17.22 -18.04
C LEU A 371 10.96 18.16 -18.65
N PRO A 372 10.82 19.51 -18.56
CA PRO A 372 11.88 20.41 -19.03
C PRO A 372 13.17 20.25 -18.21
N SER A 373 13.07 20.04 -16.89
CA SER A 373 14.26 19.85 -16.04
C SER A 373 15.05 18.61 -16.45
N VAL A 374 14.37 17.49 -16.74
CA VAL A 374 15.03 16.27 -17.22
C VAL A 374 15.65 16.49 -18.60
N ALA A 375 14.95 17.17 -19.53
CA ALA A 375 15.49 17.47 -20.85
C ALA A 375 16.74 18.37 -20.77
N LEU A 376 16.69 19.43 -19.96
CA LEU A 376 17.81 20.35 -19.75
C LEU A 376 18.99 19.64 -19.05
N ALA A 377 18.71 18.82 -18.04
CA ALA A 377 19.74 18.03 -17.36
C ALA A 377 20.42 17.05 -18.31
N ALA A 378 19.65 16.37 -19.17
CA ALA A 378 20.20 15.44 -20.16
C ALA A 378 21.14 16.14 -21.17
N LYS A 379 20.87 17.40 -21.55
CA LYS A 379 21.71 18.15 -22.49
C LYS A 379 22.91 18.85 -21.83
N TYR A 380 22.69 19.53 -20.71
CA TYR A 380 23.68 20.46 -20.15
C TYR A 380 24.45 19.90 -18.94
N LEU A 381 24.01 18.79 -18.36
CA LEU A 381 24.72 18.12 -17.26
C LEU A 381 25.27 16.76 -17.72
N PRO A 382 26.34 16.75 -18.55
CA PRO A 382 27.03 15.51 -18.92
C PRO A 382 27.79 14.86 -17.75
N LEU A 383 27.75 15.47 -16.55
CA LEU A 383 28.48 15.05 -15.34
C LEU A 383 28.07 13.66 -14.79
N SER A 384 26.97 13.07 -15.25
CA SER A 384 26.62 11.68 -14.91
C SER A 384 26.25 10.87 -16.15
N SER A 385 26.83 9.68 -16.29
CA SER A 385 26.68 8.87 -17.51
C SER A 385 25.20 8.54 -17.78
N ILE A 386 24.40 8.25 -16.75
CA ILE A 386 23.02 7.76 -16.87
C ILE A 386 22.04 8.82 -17.41
N LEU A 387 22.24 10.12 -17.16
CA LEU A 387 21.34 11.17 -17.66
C LEU A 387 21.32 11.26 -19.20
N THR A 388 22.36 10.75 -19.86
CA THR A 388 22.45 10.66 -21.33
C THR A 388 21.82 9.40 -21.91
N ASP A 389 21.33 8.49 -21.06
CA ASP A 389 20.66 7.27 -21.52
C ASP A 389 19.23 7.59 -22.01
N PRO A 390 18.90 7.34 -23.29
CA PRO A 390 17.55 7.50 -23.82
C PRO A 390 16.48 6.74 -23.01
N VAL A 391 16.84 5.57 -22.45
CA VAL A 391 15.95 4.75 -21.62
C VAL A 391 15.63 5.47 -20.31
N PHE A 392 16.60 6.14 -19.70
CA PHE A 392 16.38 6.90 -18.48
C PHE A 392 15.42 8.08 -18.72
N ILE A 393 15.63 8.83 -19.82
CA ILE A 393 14.74 9.94 -20.20
C ILE A 393 13.31 9.44 -20.39
N LEU A 394 13.13 8.34 -21.11
CA LEU A 394 11.81 7.74 -21.33
C LEU A 394 11.15 7.31 -20.00
N VAL A 395 11.90 6.62 -19.14
CA VAL A 395 11.42 6.18 -17.82
C VAL A 395 11.03 7.37 -16.95
N ALA A 396 11.85 8.43 -16.91
CA ALA A 396 11.58 9.64 -16.14
C ALA A 396 10.31 10.35 -16.60
N PHE A 397 10.08 10.44 -17.92
CA PHE A 397 8.87 11.02 -18.50
C PHE A 397 7.64 10.22 -18.09
N ILE A 398 7.66 8.89 -18.29
CA ILE A 398 6.53 8.02 -17.93
C ILE A 398 6.24 8.06 -16.43
N LEU A 399 7.25 8.01 -15.56
CA LEU A 399 7.06 8.10 -14.11
C LEU A 399 6.47 9.44 -13.63
N THR A 400 6.70 10.52 -14.38
CA THR A 400 6.17 11.84 -14.07
C THR A 400 4.69 11.93 -14.38
N ILE A 401 4.28 11.40 -15.52
CA ILE A 401 2.92 11.53 -16.06
C ILE A 401 1.96 10.41 -15.62
N THR A 402 2.42 9.43 -14.85
CA THR A 402 1.55 8.35 -14.38
C THR A 402 0.58 8.80 -13.28
N PRO A 403 -0.65 8.25 -13.28
CA PRO A 403 -1.63 8.52 -12.23
C PRO A 403 -1.19 7.99 -10.86
N PRO A 404 -1.89 8.36 -9.78
CA PRO A 404 -1.56 7.90 -8.43
C PRO A 404 -1.56 6.37 -8.30
N ALA A 405 -0.72 5.83 -7.43
CA ALA A 405 -0.59 4.37 -7.29
C ALA A 405 -1.89 3.72 -6.80
N VAL A 406 -2.26 2.60 -7.43
CA VAL A 406 -3.41 1.76 -6.99
C VAL A 406 -3.29 1.35 -5.52
N GLN A 407 -2.06 1.15 -5.01
CA GLN A 407 -1.81 0.81 -3.61
C GLN A 407 -2.26 1.89 -2.62
N ILE A 408 -2.44 3.15 -3.02
CA ILE A 408 -2.99 4.16 -2.11
C ILE A 408 -4.45 3.87 -1.78
N SER A 409 -5.20 3.25 -2.69
CA SER A 409 -6.55 2.76 -2.42
C SER A 409 -6.61 1.79 -1.26
N GLN A 410 -5.59 0.95 -1.13
CA GLN A 410 -5.49 0.04 0.01
C GLN A 410 -5.29 0.82 1.30
N ILE A 411 -4.43 1.85 1.31
CA ILE A 411 -4.22 2.70 2.49
C ILE A 411 -5.52 3.42 2.89
N CYS A 412 -6.22 3.99 1.91
CA CYS A 412 -7.51 4.65 2.10
C CYS A 412 -8.55 3.69 2.72
N GLN A 413 -8.61 2.45 2.25
CA GLN A 413 -9.52 1.42 2.76
C GLN A 413 -9.18 0.92 4.16
N ILE A 414 -7.88 0.81 4.48
CA ILE A 414 -7.45 0.38 5.81
C ILE A 414 -7.80 1.45 6.83
N ASN A 415 -7.47 2.70 6.52
CA ASN A 415 -7.64 3.84 7.42
C ASN A 415 -9.06 4.42 7.36
N LYS A 416 -9.91 3.90 6.46
CA LYS A 416 -11.30 4.36 6.21
C LYS A 416 -11.38 5.85 5.89
N VAL A 417 -10.48 6.32 5.02
CA VAL A 417 -10.41 7.72 4.61
C VAL A 417 -10.47 7.84 3.10
N PHE A 418 -11.30 8.75 2.59
CA PHE A 418 -11.38 9.13 1.17
C PHE A 418 -11.52 7.95 0.18
N GLU A 419 -12.19 6.86 0.57
CA GLU A 419 -12.33 5.66 -0.27
C GLU A 419 -13.03 5.97 -1.61
N ARG A 420 -14.08 6.80 -1.56
CA ARG A 420 -14.88 7.18 -2.74
C ARG A 420 -14.08 8.08 -3.67
N GLU A 421 -13.42 9.10 -3.13
CA GLU A 421 -12.62 10.06 -3.89
C GLU A 421 -11.42 9.36 -4.53
N MET A 422 -10.75 8.47 -3.80
CA MET A 422 -9.69 7.63 -4.33
C MET A 422 -10.15 6.77 -5.50
N ALA A 423 -11.34 6.18 -5.40
CA ALA A 423 -11.92 5.40 -6.49
C ALA A 423 -12.22 6.28 -7.73
N GLY A 424 -12.73 7.49 -7.51
CA GLY A 424 -12.90 8.49 -8.57
C GLY A 424 -11.57 8.88 -9.25
N ILE A 425 -10.51 9.09 -8.47
CA ILE A 425 -9.15 9.37 -8.98
C ILE A 425 -8.62 8.22 -9.83
N LEU A 426 -8.80 6.98 -9.38
CA LEU A 426 -8.38 5.81 -10.16
C LEU A 426 -9.18 5.69 -11.45
N PHE A 427 -10.49 5.91 -11.42
CA PHE A 427 -11.32 5.91 -12.62
C PHE A 427 -10.87 6.98 -13.63
N TRP A 428 -10.87 8.26 -13.25
CA TRP A 428 -10.51 9.35 -14.18
C TRP A 428 -9.04 9.28 -14.60
N GLY A 429 -8.15 8.98 -13.66
CA GLY A 429 -6.71 8.91 -13.89
C GLY A 429 -6.30 7.77 -14.82
N TYR A 430 -6.89 6.58 -14.68
CA TYR A 430 -6.50 5.40 -15.45
C TYR A 430 -7.35 5.18 -16.70
N VAL A 431 -8.63 5.55 -16.70
CA VAL A 431 -9.53 5.27 -17.84
C VAL A 431 -9.51 6.40 -18.86
N VAL A 432 -9.53 7.64 -18.38
CA VAL A 432 -9.73 8.82 -19.24
C VAL A 432 -8.40 9.51 -19.55
N ILE A 433 -7.62 9.81 -18.51
CA ILE A 433 -6.44 10.68 -18.64
C ILE A 433 -5.20 9.92 -19.10
N VAL A 434 -5.02 8.66 -18.70
CA VAL A 434 -3.73 7.95 -18.89
C VAL A 434 -3.32 7.84 -20.36
N LEU A 435 -4.27 7.50 -21.24
CA LEU A 435 -3.99 7.18 -22.63
C LEU A 435 -3.48 8.41 -23.41
N PRO A 436 -4.19 9.56 -23.45
CA PRO A 436 -3.67 10.74 -24.15
C PRO A 436 -2.36 11.25 -23.54
N VAL A 437 -2.22 11.15 -22.21
CA VAL A 437 -1.05 11.63 -21.51
C VAL A 437 0.19 10.76 -21.80
N ILE A 438 0.06 9.43 -21.83
CA ILE A 438 1.16 8.53 -22.21
C ILE A 438 1.60 8.78 -23.64
N ILE A 439 0.66 8.90 -24.58
CA ILE A 439 1.00 9.18 -25.98
C ILE A 439 1.77 10.50 -26.07
N GLY A 440 1.28 11.55 -25.42
CA GLY A 440 1.98 12.84 -25.36
C GLY A 440 3.37 12.73 -24.76
N ALA A 441 3.54 11.99 -23.65
CA ALA A 441 4.83 11.82 -23.00
C ALA A 441 5.83 11.03 -23.85
N VAL A 442 5.40 9.99 -24.57
CA VAL A 442 6.27 9.22 -25.47
C VAL A 442 6.72 10.07 -26.65
N LEU A 443 5.81 10.87 -27.23
CA LEU A 443 6.16 11.82 -28.30
C LEU A 443 7.18 12.87 -27.83
N LEU A 444 6.93 13.48 -26.67
CA LEU A 444 7.85 14.46 -26.09
C LEU A 444 9.20 13.84 -25.73
N ALA A 445 9.21 12.64 -25.13
CA ALA A 445 10.43 11.92 -24.81
C ALA A 445 11.25 11.62 -26.08
N SER A 446 10.60 11.17 -27.16
CA SER A 446 11.27 10.92 -28.44
C SER A 446 11.91 12.18 -29.02
N GLN A 447 11.21 13.33 -28.99
CA GLN A 447 11.77 14.61 -29.45
C GLN A 447 12.96 15.06 -28.59
N VAL A 448 12.88 14.88 -27.27
CA VAL A 448 14.00 15.19 -26.36
C VAL A 448 15.19 14.29 -26.63
N ILE A 449 14.98 12.99 -26.83
CA ILE A 449 16.05 12.03 -27.17
C ILE A 449 16.76 12.44 -28.47
N LEU A 450 16.01 12.90 -29.48
CA LEU A 450 16.58 13.39 -30.74
C LEU A 450 17.32 14.73 -30.60
N TRP A 451 17.00 15.54 -29.59
CA TRP A 451 17.62 16.85 -29.37
C TRP A 451 18.87 16.80 -28.47
N VAL A 452 18.95 15.77 -27.62
CA VAL A 452 20.09 15.50 -26.75
C VAL A 452 21.22 14.81 -27.49
N ASN A 453 20.87 13.87 -28.39
CA ASN A 453 21.81 13.23 -29.32
C ASN A 453 22.11 14.13 -30.52
#